data_AF-A0A7Y0PWT1-F1
#
_entry.id   AF-A0A7Y0PWT1-F1
#
_cell.length_a   1.000
_cell.length_b   1.000
_cell.length_c   1.000
_cell.angle_alpha   90.00
_cell.angle_beta   90.00
_cell.angle_gamma   90.00
#
_symmetry.space_group_name_H-M   'P 1'
#
loop_
_entity.id
_entity.type
_entity.pdbx_description
1 polymer ?
#
loop_
_entity_poly.entity_id
_entity_poly.type
_entity_poly.pdbx_seq_one_letter_code
_entity_poly.pdbx_strand_id
1 'polypeptide(L)'
;MKVQRCTSFSASLLVIAALMPCPAAAQIANTPRPDASGDFVSSHLQGTRQKYHQLLWLVIANDPDGLNCRLAADNEDAPVSLAYGTILESFVTNPAGDAIVIHSGKPWLNTTVKDSHMGRRQMASPITVHDRRPPSQRSKPLTCVVRANAAFIAPINMSSFREKQERGDSFIAVPR
;
A
#
# COMPACT_ATOMS: atom_id res chain seq x y z
N MET A 1 -45.55 0.50 14.72
CA MET A 1 -46.56 0.86 13.70
C MET A 1 -46.10 2.09 12.93
N LYS A 2 -45.69 1.94 11.66
CA LYS A 2 -46.10 2.77 10.50
C LYS A 2 -45.25 2.35 9.30
N VAL A 3 -45.88 1.59 8.41
CA VAL A 3 -45.37 1.25 7.08
C VAL A 3 -45.74 2.41 6.18
N GLN A 4 -44.77 3.14 5.65
CA GLN A 4 -45.01 4.22 4.71
C GLN A 4 -44.86 3.67 3.30
N ARG A 5 -46.00 3.32 2.69
CA ARG A 5 -46.10 2.91 1.28
C ARG A 5 -45.94 4.14 0.40
N CYS A 6 -44.97 4.11 -0.52
CA CYS A 6 -44.93 5.06 -1.63
C CYS A 6 -45.92 4.61 -2.71
N THR A 7 -47.12 5.19 -2.70
CA THR A 7 -48.07 5.06 -3.81
C THR A 7 -47.68 6.01 -4.94
N SER A 8 -47.51 5.44 -6.13
CA SER A 8 -47.33 6.15 -7.40
C SER A 8 -48.59 6.94 -7.75
N PHE A 9 -48.44 8.23 -8.03
CA PHE A 9 -49.44 9.03 -8.74
C PHE A 9 -48.81 9.55 -10.02
N SER A 10 -49.40 9.14 -11.14
CA SER A 10 -49.12 9.65 -12.48
C SER A 10 -49.91 10.94 -12.68
N ALA A 11 -49.21 12.06 -12.85
CA ALA A 11 -49.73 13.27 -13.46
C ALA A 11 -48.55 14.07 -14.00
N SER A 12 -48.54 14.27 -15.32
CA SER A 12 -47.55 15.06 -16.04
C SER A 12 -47.52 16.50 -15.53
N LEU A 13 -46.49 16.82 -14.74
CA LEU A 13 -45.96 18.17 -14.56
C LEU A 13 -44.45 18.05 -14.74
N LEU A 14 -43.90 18.89 -15.61
CA LEU A 14 -42.46 18.99 -15.88
C LEU A 14 -41.78 19.64 -14.66
N VAL A 15 -41.60 18.86 -13.59
CA VAL A 15 -40.84 19.26 -12.41
C VAL A 15 -39.37 19.02 -12.75
N ILE A 16 -38.61 20.10 -12.91
CA ILE A 16 -37.15 20.05 -12.90
C ILE A 16 -36.77 19.52 -11.52
N ALA A 17 -36.53 18.21 -11.44
CA ALA A 17 -36.02 17.56 -10.24
C ALA A 17 -34.61 18.12 -10.03
N ALA A 18 -34.51 19.09 -9.11
CA ALA A 18 -33.25 19.48 -8.53
C ALA A 18 -32.67 18.24 -7.83
N LEU A 19 -31.82 17.51 -8.57
CA LEU A 19 -30.93 16.50 -8.03
C LEU A 19 -30.02 17.23 -7.05
N MET A 20 -30.43 17.34 -5.79
CA MET A 20 -29.52 17.77 -4.74
C MET A 20 -28.41 16.73 -4.67
N PRO A 21 -27.15 17.07 -5.01
CA PRO A 21 -26.05 16.17 -4.79
C PRO A 21 -25.95 15.97 -3.27
N CYS A 22 -26.32 14.80 -2.77
CA CYS A 22 -25.94 14.39 -1.44
C CYS A 22 -24.41 14.58 -1.35
N PRO A 23 -23.88 15.27 -0.32
CA PRO A 23 -22.45 15.36 -0.14
C PRO A 23 -21.93 13.94 0.05
N ALA A 24 -21.29 13.42 -0.99
CA ALA A 24 -20.51 12.19 -0.88
C ALA A 24 -19.36 12.52 0.07
N ALA A 25 -19.46 12.08 1.32
CA ALA A 25 -18.36 12.16 2.25
C ALA A 25 -17.21 11.33 1.65
N ALA A 26 -16.18 12.02 1.15
CA ALA A 26 -14.98 11.38 0.64
C ALA A 26 -14.39 10.52 1.77
N GLN A 27 -14.35 9.20 1.56
CA GLN A 27 -13.71 8.29 2.50
C GLN A 27 -12.21 8.37 2.27
N ILE A 28 -11.53 9.16 3.09
CA ILE A 28 -10.07 9.08 3.16
C ILE A 28 -9.74 7.74 3.81
N ALA A 29 -9.11 6.84 3.06
CA ALA A 29 -8.58 5.62 3.64
C ALA A 29 -7.53 6.00 4.68
N ASN A 30 -7.73 5.60 5.94
CA ASN A 30 -6.71 5.72 6.98
C ASN A 30 -5.51 4.85 6.57
N THR A 31 -4.30 5.29 6.90
CA THR A 31 -3.09 4.49 6.77
C THR A 31 -2.56 4.09 8.16
N PRO A 32 -1.75 3.03 8.27
CA PRO A 32 -1.19 2.62 9.56
C PRO A 32 -0.33 3.74 10.12
N ARG A 33 -0.49 3.99 11.41
CA ARG A 33 0.33 4.98 12.13
C ARG A 33 1.46 4.25 12.82
N PRO A 34 2.70 4.72 12.68
CA PRO A 34 3.81 4.19 13.46
C PRO A 34 3.62 4.58 14.94
N ASP A 35 4.22 3.79 15.83
CA ASP A 35 4.31 4.12 17.25
C ASP A 35 5.38 5.20 17.52
N ALA A 36 5.64 5.47 18.80
CA ALA A 36 6.62 6.48 19.22
C ALA A 36 8.07 6.16 18.78
N SER A 37 8.38 4.90 18.49
CA SER A 37 9.69 4.46 17.98
C SER A 37 9.77 4.48 16.45
N GLY A 38 8.68 4.87 15.77
CA GLY A 38 8.56 4.82 14.32
C GLY A 38 8.12 3.45 13.81
N ASP A 39 7.82 2.51 14.70
CA ASP A 39 7.53 1.12 14.34
C ASP A 39 6.07 0.93 13.96
N PHE A 40 5.82 0.25 12.85
CA PHE A 40 4.47 -0.16 12.48
C PHE A 40 4.17 -1.50 13.15
N VAL A 41 3.11 -1.56 13.96
CA VAL A 41 2.75 -2.77 14.73
C VAL A 41 1.72 -3.65 14.04
N SER A 42 1.02 -3.13 13.02
CA SER A 42 -0.02 -3.85 12.29
C SER A 42 -0.27 -3.25 10.91
N SER A 43 -0.54 -4.09 9.91
CA SER A 43 -1.08 -3.68 8.61
C SER A 43 -2.60 -3.53 8.63
N HIS A 44 -3.27 -3.90 9.73
CA HIS A 44 -4.72 -3.76 9.86
C HIS A 44 -5.14 -2.34 10.15
N LEU A 45 -6.22 -1.94 9.50
CA LEU A 45 -6.81 -0.64 9.64
C LEU A 45 -8.28 -0.78 10.01
N GLN A 46 -8.69 -0.01 11.01
CA GLN A 46 -10.08 0.07 11.39
C GLN A 46 -10.76 1.13 10.51
N GLY A 47 -11.63 0.68 9.61
CA GLY A 47 -12.55 1.54 8.89
C GLY A 47 -13.85 1.76 9.66
N THR A 48 -14.65 2.71 9.18
CA THR A 48 -15.96 3.06 9.74
C THR A 48 -16.96 1.89 9.66
N ARG A 49 -16.77 0.97 8.70
CA ARG A 49 -17.67 -0.18 8.46
C ARG A 49 -17.00 -1.53 8.59
N GLN A 50 -15.71 -1.64 8.25
CA GLN A 50 -14.98 -2.92 8.19
C GLN A 50 -13.49 -2.71 8.45
N LYS A 51 -12.80 -3.78 8.86
CA LYS A 51 -11.34 -3.83 8.91
C LYS A 51 -10.79 -4.08 7.52
N TYR A 52 -9.70 -3.41 7.16
CA TYR A 52 -9.00 -3.59 5.90
C TYR A 52 -7.50 -3.70 6.11
N HIS A 53 -6.82 -4.24 5.11
CA HIS A 53 -5.38 -4.43 5.10
C HIS A 53 -4.71 -3.30 4.34
N GLN A 54 -3.66 -2.73 4.90
CA GLN A 54 -2.72 -1.90 4.15
C GLN A 54 -1.95 -2.79 3.18
N LEU A 55 -2.26 -2.68 1.89
CA LEU A 55 -1.65 -3.55 0.89
C LEU A 55 -0.32 -3.00 0.38
N LEU A 56 -0.26 -1.71 0.03
CA LEU A 56 0.90 -1.12 -0.64
C LEU A 56 1.76 -0.27 0.29
N TRP A 57 3.07 -0.40 0.15
CA TRP A 57 4.05 0.37 0.92
C TRP A 57 5.10 0.94 -0.03
N LEU A 58 5.60 2.14 0.28
CA LEU A 58 6.67 2.80 -0.45
C LEU A 58 7.96 2.66 0.35
N VAL A 59 9.04 2.22 -0.28
CA VAL A 59 10.38 2.31 0.30
C VAL A 59 10.82 3.77 0.28
N ILE A 60 11.06 4.31 1.46
CA ILE A 60 11.51 5.70 1.68
C ILE A 60 12.90 5.77 2.33
N ALA A 61 13.52 4.61 2.59
CA ALA A 61 14.90 4.55 3.06
C ALA A 61 15.82 5.31 2.08
N ASN A 62 16.50 6.34 2.59
CA ASN A 62 17.49 7.12 1.83
C ASN A 62 18.91 6.52 1.94
N ASP A 63 19.00 5.24 2.30
CA ASP A 63 20.26 4.51 2.37
C ASP A 63 20.77 4.26 0.94
N PRO A 64 22.04 4.59 0.61
CA PRO A 64 22.61 4.28 -0.70
C PRO A 64 22.61 2.78 -1.03
N ASP A 65 22.64 1.92 -0.01
CA ASP A 65 22.57 0.46 -0.20
C ASP A 65 21.13 -0.06 -0.30
N GLY A 66 20.11 0.80 -0.08
CA GLY A 66 18.69 0.48 -0.13
C GLY A 66 18.14 -0.26 1.09
N LEU A 67 16.86 -0.62 1.04
CA LEU A 67 16.21 -1.43 2.08
C LEU A 67 16.38 -2.92 1.78
N ASN A 68 17.04 -3.62 2.70
CA ASN A 68 17.28 -5.06 2.58
C ASN A 68 15.99 -5.88 2.71
N CYS A 69 15.74 -6.72 1.71
CA CYS A 69 14.67 -7.71 1.65
C CYS A 69 15.26 -9.08 2.00
N ARG A 70 14.97 -9.54 3.22
CA ARG A 70 15.56 -10.73 3.85
C ARG A 70 14.63 -11.94 3.74
N LEU A 71 15.17 -13.15 3.61
CA LEU A 71 14.32 -14.36 3.54
C LEU A 71 13.59 -14.68 4.85
N ALA A 72 14.16 -14.25 5.97
CA ALA A 72 13.58 -14.35 7.30
C ALA A 72 14.00 -13.15 8.14
N ALA A 73 13.21 -12.86 9.18
CA ALA A 73 13.55 -11.81 10.14
C ALA A 73 14.87 -12.15 10.85
N ASP A 74 15.68 -11.14 11.14
CA ASP A 74 17.02 -11.25 11.71
C ASP A 74 18.06 -12.07 10.90
N ASN A 75 17.71 -12.59 9.72
CA ASN A 75 18.68 -13.19 8.82
C ASN A 75 19.51 -12.10 8.14
N GLU A 76 20.83 -12.26 8.09
CA GLU A 76 21.72 -11.36 7.36
C GLU A 76 21.70 -11.61 5.84
N ASP A 77 21.15 -12.74 5.39
CA ASP A 77 20.95 -13.03 3.99
C ASP A 77 19.81 -12.16 3.40
N ALA A 78 20.24 -11.10 2.71
CA ALA A 78 19.41 -10.20 1.94
C ALA A 78 19.71 -10.41 0.44
N PRO A 79 19.04 -11.36 -0.23
CA PRO A 79 19.27 -11.63 -1.65
C PRO A 79 18.85 -10.45 -2.54
N VAL A 80 18.02 -9.55 -2.03
CA VAL A 80 17.51 -8.39 -2.75
C VAL A 80 17.66 -7.14 -1.88
N SER A 81 18.19 -6.07 -2.47
CA SER A 81 18.05 -4.72 -1.91
C SER A 81 17.14 -3.86 -2.77
N LEU A 82 16.28 -3.10 -2.09
CA LEU A 82 15.19 -2.30 -2.65
C LEU A 82 15.60 -0.82 -2.61
N ALA A 83 15.71 -0.17 -3.77
CA ALA A 83 15.98 1.26 -3.80
C ALA A 83 14.80 2.09 -3.27
N TYR A 84 15.12 3.33 -2.90
CA TYR A 84 14.15 4.38 -2.69
C TYR A 84 13.11 4.45 -3.82
N GLY A 85 11.85 4.63 -3.47
CA GLY A 85 10.74 4.70 -4.42
C GLY A 85 10.15 3.34 -4.82
N THR A 86 10.74 2.22 -4.38
CA THR A 86 10.18 0.88 -4.64
C THR A 86 8.80 0.72 -3.98
N ILE A 87 7.82 0.23 -4.72
CA ILE A 87 6.52 -0.14 -4.16
C ILE A 87 6.52 -1.62 -3.78
N LEU A 88 6.15 -1.89 -2.54
CA LEU A 88 6.03 -3.20 -1.93
C LEU A 88 4.56 -3.59 -1.77
N GLU A 89 4.27 -4.88 -1.96
CA GLU A 89 2.94 -5.44 -1.76
C GLU A 89 2.97 -6.38 -0.55
N SER A 90 2.09 -6.11 0.41
CA SER A 90 1.95 -6.90 1.63
C SER A 90 1.59 -8.34 1.30
N PHE A 91 2.29 -9.26 1.93
CA PHE A 91 2.02 -10.68 1.82
C PHE A 91 1.39 -11.17 3.11
N VAL A 92 0.14 -11.63 3.02
CA VAL A 92 -0.58 -12.21 4.15
C VAL A 92 -0.91 -13.66 3.84
N THR A 93 -0.42 -14.58 4.67
CA THR A 93 -0.63 -16.03 4.48
C THR A 93 -2.08 -16.46 4.77
N ASN A 94 -2.78 -15.72 5.63
CA ASN A 94 -4.17 -15.97 6.00
C ASN A 94 -4.95 -14.64 5.94
N PRO A 95 -6.16 -14.56 5.34
CA PRO A 95 -6.95 -13.33 5.28
C PRO A 95 -7.27 -12.68 6.65
N ALA A 96 -7.21 -13.43 7.75
CA ALA A 96 -7.34 -12.91 9.12
C ALA A 96 -5.99 -12.55 9.79
N GLY A 97 -4.87 -12.88 9.15
CA GLY A 97 -3.52 -12.62 9.65
C GLY A 97 -3.04 -11.21 9.36
N ASP A 98 -1.88 -10.84 9.90
CA ASP A 98 -1.25 -9.54 9.70
C ASP A 98 -0.06 -9.67 8.74
N ALA A 99 0.18 -8.65 7.90
CA ALA A 99 1.39 -8.61 7.09
C ALA A 99 2.62 -8.25 7.93
N ILE A 100 2.40 -7.56 9.05
CA ILE A 100 3.44 -7.20 10.01
C ILE A 100 3.58 -8.31 11.05
N VAL A 101 4.78 -8.87 11.14
CA VAL A 101 5.15 -9.89 12.12
C VAL A 101 6.19 -9.34 13.07
N ILE A 102 6.03 -9.59 14.36
CA ILE A 102 7.02 -9.23 15.37
C ILE A 102 7.99 -10.40 15.52
N HIS A 103 9.28 -10.14 15.32
CA HIS A 103 10.34 -11.10 15.52
C HIS A 103 11.47 -10.45 16.31
N SER A 104 11.92 -11.10 17.38
CA SER A 104 12.93 -10.59 18.33
C SER A 104 12.64 -9.16 18.81
N GLY A 105 11.36 -8.84 19.06
CA GLY A 105 10.93 -7.52 19.51
C GLY A 105 10.94 -6.42 18.45
N LYS A 106 11.23 -6.75 17.19
CA LYS A 106 11.21 -5.80 16.06
C LYS A 106 10.08 -6.16 15.08
N PRO A 107 9.32 -5.19 14.56
CA PRO A 107 8.35 -5.43 13.50
C PRO A 107 9.01 -5.57 12.13
N TRP A 108 8.50 -6.55 11.38
CA TRP A 108 8.91 -6.90 10.03
C TRP A 108 7.68 -7.01 9.14
N LEU A 109 7.73 -6.39 7.96
CA LEU A 109 6.67 -6.48 6.96
C LEU A 109 6.97 -7.65 6.02
N ASN A 110 6.06 -8.64 5.99
CA ASN A 110 6.01 -9.65 4.95
C ASN A 110 5.57 -9.00 3.64
N THR A 111 6.39 -9.11 2.61
CA THR A 111 6.15 -8.50 1.30
C THR A 111 6.46 -9.46 0.17
N THR A 112 5.84 -9.22 -0.99
CA THR A 112 6.21 -9.86 -2.25
C THR A 112 6.83 -8.83 -3.20
N VAL A 113 8.01 -9.12 -3.70
CA VAL A 113 8.70 -8.35 -4.74
C VAL A 113 8.45 -9.05 -6.08
N LYS A 114 7.73 -8.40 -7.00
CA LYS A 114 7.44 -8.90 -8.35
C LYS A 114 8.24 -8.13 -9.39
N ASP A 115 8.54 -8.79 -10.51
CA ASP A 115 9.32 -8.23 -11.63
C ASP A 115 8.72 -6.93 -12.21
N SER A 116 7.39 -6.75 -12.09
CA SER A 116 6.71 -5.49 -12.44
C SER A 116 7.14 -4.29 -11.59
N HIS A 117 7.57 -4.51 -10.35
CA HIS A 117 8.15 -3.50 -9.45
C HIS A 117 9.66 -3.33 -9.65
N MET A 118 10.32 -4.28 -10.31
CA MET A 118 11.78 -4.30 -10.55
C MET A 118 12.22 -3.51 -11.80
N GLY A 119 11.44 -2.48 -12.18
CA GLY A 119 11.99 -1.37 -12.97
C GLY A 119 11.80 -1.40 -14.48
N ARG A 120 10.65 -1.84 -15.03
CA ARG A 120 10.43 -1.68 -16.49
C ARG A 120 9.19 -0.98 -17.00
N ARG A 121 8.11 -0.77 -16.24
CA ARG A 121 6.86 -0.26 -16.84
C ARG A 121 6.01 0.75 -16.07
N GLN A 122 6.34 1.11 -14.82
CA GLN A 122 5.41 1.94 -14.01
C GLN A 122 5.94 3.28 -13.50
N MET A 123 7.23 3.60 -13.65
CA MET A 123 7.75 4.93 -13.29
C MET A 123 8.79 5.38 -14.31
N ALA A 124 8.81 6.68 -14.61
CA ALA A 124 9.68 7.31 -15.62
C ALA A 124 11.19 7.24 -15.30
N SER A 125 11.57 6.63 -14.17
CA SER A 125 12.94 6.27 -13.83
C SER A 125 12.99 4.80 -13.40
N PRO A 126 13.96 4.01 -13.87
CA PRO A 126 14.11 2.63 -13.46
C PRO A 126 14.39 2.58 -11.95
N ILE A 127 13.42 2.08 -11.19
CA ILE A 127 13.62 1.71 -9.79
C ILE A 127 14.72 0.63 -9.79
N THR A 128 15.86 0.96 -9.20
CA THR A 128 17.01 0.05 -9.19
C THR A 128 16.80 -0.99 -8.10
N VAL A 129 16.60 -2.23 -8.47
CA VAL A 129 16.54 -3.35 -7.52
C VAL A 129 17.82 -4.16 -7.67
N HIS A 130 18.57 -4.31 -6.57
CA HIS A 130 19.80 -5.09 -6.57
C HIS A 130 19.47 -6.54 -6.20
N ASP A 131 19.16 -7.35 -7.22
CA ASP A 131 18.86 -8.78 -7.07
C ASP A 131 20.12 -9.64 -7.24
N ARG A 132 20.62 -10.19 -6.13
CA ARG A 132 21.80 -11.07 -6.06
C ARG A 132 21.46 -12.54 -6.35
N ARG A 133 20.19 -12.89 -6.55
CA ARG A 133 19.78 -14.26 -6.88
C ARG A 133 20.33 -14.71 -8.24
N PRO A 134 20.49 -16.03 -8.45
CA PRO A 134 20.89 -16.57 -9.75
C PRO A 134 19.87 -16.19 -10.86
N PRO A 135 20.31 -16.05 -12.13
CA PRO A 135 19.45 -15.61 -13.23
C PRO A 135 18.14 -16.42 -13.40
N SER A 136 18.18 -17.71 -13.10
CA SER A 136 17.01 -18.61 -13.15
C SER A 136 15.91 -18.30 -12.12
N GLN A 137 16.22 -17.48 -11.10
CA GLN A 137 15.31 -17.10 -10.03
C GLN A 137 14.88 -15.63 -10.09
N ARG A 138 15.59 -14.77 -10.84
CA ARG A 138 15.30 -13.32 -10.89
C ARG A 138 13.91 -12.98 -11.43
N SER A 139 13.43 -13.76 -12.40
CA SER A 139 12.08 -13.61 -12.98
C SER A 139 10.96 -14.12 -12.08
N LYS A 140 11.29 -14.79 -10.96
CA LYS A 140 10.29 -15.32 -10.03
C LYS A 140 10.01 -14.30 -8.92
N PRO A 141 8.73 -14.11 -8.54
CA PRO A 141 8.37 -13.34 -7.36
C PRO A 141 9.16 -13.82 -6.14
N LEU A 142 9.64 -12.88 -5.34
CA LEU A 142 10.30 -13.16 -4.07
C LEU A 142 9.39 -12.74 -2.93
N THR A 143 9.03 -13.67 -2.05
CA THR A 143 8.46 -13.32 -0.75
C THR A 143 9.60 -13.15 0.24
N CYS A 144 9.63 -12.00 0.92
CA CYS A 144 10.67 -11.66 1.88
C CYS A 144 10.10 -10.77 2.99
N VAL A 145 10.97 -10.43 3.94
CA VAL A 145 10.67 -9.46 5.00
C VAL A 145 11.54 -8.22 4.90
N VAL A 146 10.95 -7.08 5.22
CA VAL A 146 11.65 -5.80 5.38
C VAL A 146 11.34 -5.20 6.75
N ARG A 147 12.23 -4.35 7.27
CA ARG A 147 12.04 -3.72 8.58
C ARG A 147 10.83 -2.77 8.52
N ALA A 148 9.83 -2.99 9.37
CA ALA A 148 8.59 -2.21 9.36
C ALA A 148 8.69 -0.97 10.27
N ASN A 149 9.45 0.02 9.82
CA ASN A 149 9.65 1.29 10.52
C ASN A 149 9.50 2.46 9.54
N ALA A 150 8.99 3.59 10.03
CA ALA A 150 8.71 4.81 9.27
C ALA A 150 9.98 5.51 8.74
N ALA A 151 11.17 5.13 9.19
CA ALA A 151 12.43 5.53 8.57
C ALA A 151 12.71 4.81 7.23
N PHE A 152 12.06 3.66 7.00
CA PHE A 152 12.36 2.79 5.85
C PHE A 152 11.19 2.65 4.88
N ILE A 153 9.96 2.60 5.39
CA ILE A 153 8.75 2.40 4.59
C ILE A 153 7.64 3.37 4.97
N ALA A 154 6.80 3.71 4.01
CA ALA A 154 5.60 4.51 4.21
C ALA A 154 4.36 3.83 3.59
N PRO A 155 3.20 3.79 4.27
CA PRO A 155 2.00 3.22 3.70
C PRO A 155 1.44 4.10 2.56
N ILE A 156 1.07 3.47 1.45
CA ILE A 156 0.48 4.16 0.30
C ILE A 156 -1.04 4.16 0.42
N ASN A 157 -1.66 5.33 0.37
CA ASN A 157 -3.10 5.43 0.26
C ASN A 157 -3.55 5.13 -1.20
N MET A 158 -4.26 4.02 -1.39
CA MET A 158 -4.73 3.57 -2.71
C MET A 158 -5.66 4.57 -3.41
N SER A 159 -6.49 5.32 -2.67
CA SER A 159 -7.38 6.31 -3.30
C SER A 159 -6.57 7.46 -3.90
N SER A 160 -5.55 7.93 -3.17
CA SER A 160 -4.62 8.95 -3.66
C SER A 160 -3.73 8.45 -4.79
N PHE A 161 -3.37 7.16 -4.79
CA PHE A 161 -2.57 6.56 -5.86
C PHE A 161 -3.34 6.49 -7.17
N ARG A 162 -4.59 6.00 -7.14
CA ARG A 162 -5.45 5.90 -8.34
C ARG A 162 -5.80 7.26 -8.91
N GLU A 163 -6.20 8.23 -8.07
CA GLU A 163 -6.53 9.58 -8.54
C GLU A 163 -5.35 10.24 -9.27
N LYS A 164 -4.12 10.06 -8.77
CA LYS A 164 -2.91 10.59 -9.41
C LYS A 164 -2.53 9.84 -10.68
N GLN A 165 -2.72 8.52 -10.71
CA GLN A 165 -2.51 7.70 -11.90
C GLN A 165 -3.51 8.07 -13.02
N GLU A 166 -4.77 8.33 -12.68
CA GLU A 166 -5.81 8.80 -13.60
C GLU A 166 -5.57 10.24 -14.08
N ARG A 167 -4.93 11.07 -13.27
CA ARG A 167 -4.53 12.44 -13.62
C ARG A 167 -3.21 12.52 -14.42
N GLY A 168 -2.44 11.42 -14.48
CA GLY A 168 -1.16 11.38 -15.19
C GLY A 168 0.01 12.05 -14.46
N ASP A 169 -0.14 12.32 -13.15
CA ASP A 169 0.91 12.97 -12.36
C ASP A 169 2.00 11.96 -11.96
N SER A 170 3.27 12.28 -12.26
CA SER A 170 4.43 11.46 -11.88
C SER A 170 4.71 11.57 -10.38
N PHE A 171 5.00 10.44 -9.72
CA PHE A 171 5.25 10.33 -8.27
C PHE A 171 6.56 11.00 -7.78
N ILE A 172 7.30 11.68 -8.66
CA ILE A 172 8.59 12.30 -8.34
C ILE A 172 8.40 13.81 -8.27
N ALA A 173 8.14 14.34 -7.07
CA ALA A 173 8.46 15.73 -6.77
C ALA A 173 9.97 15.81 -6.52
N VAL A 174 10.71 16.28 -7.52
CA VAL A 174 12.12 16.68 -7.38
C VAL A 174 12.15 17.89 -6.42
N PRO A 175 12.98 17.90 -5.36
CA PRO A 175 13.20 19.12 -4.60
C PRO A 175 13.84 20.16 -5.53
N ARG A 176 13.29 21.37 -5.54
CA ARG A 176 13.83 22.52 -6.28
C ARG A 176 15.23 22.88 -5.80
#